data_AF-A0A257Y2D0-F1
#
_entry.id   AF-A0A257Y2D0-F1
#
_cell.length_a   1.000
_cell.length_b   1.000
_cell.length_c   1.000
_cell.angle_alpha   90.00
_cell.angle_beta   90.00
_cell.angle_gamma   90.00
#
_symmetry.space_group_name_H-M   'P 1'
#
loop_
_entity.id
_entity.type
_entity.pdbx_description
1 polymer ?
#
loop_
_entity_poly.entity_id
_entity_poly.type
_entity_poly.pdbx_seq_one_letter_code
_entity_poly.pdbx_strand_id
1 'polypeptide(L)'
;MRIVTYSHARNALKTVLDTVVQDADVTIISRRDAEGDAVVMSLDYYNSLVETLYLTANPANAAHLARSIAQDRAGKSKPRKLAADA
;
A
#
# COMPACT_ATOMS: atom_id res chain seq x y z
N MET A 1 -7.30 0.61 10.41
CA MET A 1 -6.79 1.94 10.76
C MET A 1 -6.98 2.19 12.24
N ARG A 2 -5.94 2.63 12.95
CA ARG A 2 -5.97 2.95 14.39
C ARG A 2 -5.52 4.38 14.63
N ILE A 3 -6.12 5.06 15.61
CA ILE A 3 -5.70 6.42 16.02
C ILE A 3 -5.08 6.35 17.41
N VAL A 4 -3.89 6.90 17.58
CA VAL A 4 -3.18 7.00 18.86
C VAL A 4 -2.76 8.44 19.12
N THR A 5 -2.62 8.82 20.39
CA THR A 5 -2.08 10.14 20.73
C THR A 5 -0.57 10.17 20.52
N TYR A 6 -0.02 11.36 20.25
CA TYR A 6 1.43 11.57 20.20
C TYR A 6 2.17 11.00 21.42
N SER A 7 1.67 11.27 22.63
CA SER A 7 2.30 10.77 23.86
C SER A 7 2.33 9.25 23.95
N HIS A 8 1.27 8.57 23.50
CA HIS A 8 1.24 7.11 23.44
C HIS A 8 2.22 6.58 22.39
N ALA A 9 2.19 7.14 21.17
CA ALA A 9 3.10 6.73 20.10
C ALA A 9 4.57 6.92 20.47
N ARG A 10 4.91 8.02 21.17
CA ARG A 10 6.26 8.26 21.68
C ARG A 10 6.70 7.21 22.69
N ASN A 11 5.84 6.85 23.63
CA ASN A 11 6.17 5.90 24.70
C ASN A 11 6.16 4.43 24.23
N ALA A 12 5.41 4.12 23.17
CA ALA A 12 5.21 2.76 22.67
C ALA A 12 5.60 2.63 21.18
N LEU A 13 6.59 3.39 20.70
CA LEU A 13 6.92 3.49 19.28
C LEU A 13 7.20 2.12 18.65
N LYS A 14 7.97 1.25 19.34
CA LYS A 14 8.25 -0.10 18.86
C LYS A 14 6.96 -0.88 18.61
N THR A 15 6.03 -0.89 19.56
CA THR A 15 4.75 -1.59 19.43
C THR A 15 3.94 -1.03 18.27
N VAL A 16 3.92 0.30 18.08
CA VAL A 16 3.23 0.93 16.94
C VAL A 16 3.83 0.44 15.61
N LEU A 17 5.16 0.42 15.49
CA LEU A 17 5.87 -0.07 14.30
C LEU A 17 5.60 -1.56 14.04
N ASP A 18 5.71 -2.41 15.08
CA ASP A 18 5.44 -3.84 14.97
C ASP A 18 4.00 -4.09 14.49
N THR A 19 3.02 -3.36 15.04
CA THR A 19 1.62 -3.50 14.62
C THR A 19 1.41 -3.13 13.15
N VAL A 20 1.94 -2.00 12.67
CA VAL A 20 1.71 -1.59 11.26
C VAL A 20 2.39 -2.54 10.27
N VAL A 21 3.47 -3.20 10.66
CA VAL A 21 4.13 -4.24 9.87
C VAL A 21 3.31 -5.53 9.85
N GLN A 22 2.80 -5.97 11.01
CA GLN A 22 2.05 -7.22 11.14
C GLN A 22 0.65 -7.15 10.51
N ASP A 23 -0.06 -6.04 10.75
CA ASP A 23 -1.46 -5.90 10.36
C ASP A 23 -1.60 -5.34 8.93
N ALA A 24 -0.48 -4.97 8.29
CA ALA A 24 -0.46 -4.29 6.98
C ALA A 24 -1.44 -3.10 6.89
N ASP A 25 -1.53 -2.34 7.99
CA ASP A 25 -2.51 -1.28 8.20
C ASP A 25 -1.81 0.00 8.70
N VAL A 26 -2.53 1.12 8.68
CA VAL A 26 -2.00 2.42 9.06
C VAL A 26 -2.39 2.82 10.48
N THR A 27 -1.46 3.45 11.19
CA THR A 27 -1.71 4.11 12.48
C THR A 27 -1.62 5.63 12.31
N ILE A 28 -2.67 6.34 12.67
CA ILE A 28 -2.72 7.80 12.73
C ILE A 28 -2.25 8.25 14.12
N ILE A 29 -1.26 9.13 14.16
CA ILE A 29 -0.77 9.79 15.37
C ILE A 29 -1.39 11.17 15.45
N SER A 30 -2.31 11.34 16.40
CA SER A 30 -2.96 12.62 16.67
C SER A 30 -2.09 13.53 17.53
N ARG A 31 -1.91 14.78 17.08
CA ARG A 31 -1.00 15.77 17.69
C ARG A 31 -1.79 17.01 18.10
N ARG A 32 -2.01 17.21 19.41
CA ARG A 32 -2.81 18.34 19.93
C ARG A 32 -2.15 19.71 19.73
N ASP A 33 -0.82 19.76 19.77
CA ASP A 33 -0.05 21.01 19.74
C ASP A 33 0.75 21.18 18.43
N ALA A 34 0.31 20.54 17.34
CA ALA A 34 0.94 20.64 16.03
C ALA A 34 -0.08 20.79 14.91
N GLU A 35 0.35 21.32 13.76
CA GLU A 35 -0.50 21.36 12.56
C GLU A 35 -0.70 19.95 12.01
N GLY A 36 -1.87 19.37 12.30
CA GLY A 36 -2.36 18.13 11.71
C GLY A 36 -1.81 16.84 12.31
N ASP A 37 -2.40 15.73 11.89
CA ASP A 37 -2.04 14.38 12.32
C ASP A 37 -0.99 13.76 11.39
N ALA A 38 -0.23 12.78 11.89
CA ALA A 38 0.74 12.03 11.10
C ALA A 38 0.25 10.59 10.86
N VAL A 39 0.65 10.00 9.73
CA VAL A 39 0.34 8.60 9.42
C VAL A 39 1.62 7.77 9.47
N VAL A 40 1.56 6.63 10.15
CA VAL A 40 2.61 5.62 10.19
C VAL A 40 2.08 4.36 9.52
N MET A 41 2.89 3.76 8.66
CA MET A 41 2.58 2.53 7.92
C MET A 41 3.86 1.74 7.68
N SER A 42 3.75 0.46 7.32
CA SER A 42 4.91 -0.34 6.92
C SER A 42 5.49 0.16 5.58
N LEU A 43 6.78 -0.07 5.36
CA LEU A 43 7.44 0.28 4.10
C LEU A 43 6.83 -0.51 2.93
N ASP A 44 6.52 -1.78 3.12
CA ASP A 44 5.93 -2.62 2.08
C ASP A 44 4.54 -2.11 1.68
N TYR A 45 3.74 -1.65 2.65
CA TYR A 45 2.44 -1.05 2.38
C TYR A 45 2.58 0.29 1.64
N TYR A 46 3.52 1.14 2.07
CA TYR A 46 3.83 2.38 1.38
C TYR A 46 4.24 2.14 -0.08
N ASN A 47 5.18 1.22 -0.33
CA ASN A 47 5.64 0.88 -1.67
C ASN A 47 4.49 0.32 -2.54
N SER A 48 3.66 -0.56 -1.98
CA SER A 48 2.49 -1.10 -2.68
C SER A 48 1.49 0.00 -3.07
N LEU A 49 1.28 0.97 -2.19
CA LEU A 49 0.42 2.13 -2.44
C LEU A 49 0.99 3.01 -3.56
N VAL A 50 2.28 3.35 -3.48
CA VAL A 50 2.96 4.16 -4.50
C VAL A 50 2.93 3.49 -5.86
N GLU A 51 3.21 2.19 -5.92
CA GLU A 51 3.18 1.42 -7.18
C GLU A 51 1.76 1.38 -7.76
N THR A 52 0.75 1.18 -6.92
CA THR A 52 -0.66 1.22 -7.36
C THR A 52 -1.00 2.58 -7.94
N LEU A 53 -0.62 3.67 -7.27
CA LEU A 53 -0.82 5.03 -7.78
C LEU A 53 -0.09 5.25 -9.11
N TYR A 54 1.15 4.78 -9.22
CA TYR A 54 1.95 4.89 -10.44
C TYR A 54 1.30 4.15 -11.62
N LEU A 55 0.94 2.88 -11.43
CA LEU A 55 0.30 2.05 -12.46
C LEU A 55 -1.08 2.60 -12.89
N THR A 56 -1.81 3.22 -11.97
CA THR A 56 -3.15 3.75 -12.23
C THR A 56 -3.17 5.22 -12.67
N ALA A 57 -2.05 5.94 -12.59
CA ALA A 57 -1.97 7.36 -12.94
C ALA A 57 -2.30 7.65 -14.41
N ASN A 58 -2.01 6.71 -15.32
CA ASN A 58 -2.36 6.83 -16.73
C ASN A 58 -3.70 6.11 -17.00
N PRO A 59 -4.77 6.81 -17.45
CA PRO A 59 -6.07 6.19 -17.71
C PRO A 59 -6.03 5.04 -18.71
N ALA A 60 -5.19 5.14 -19.74
CA ALA A 60 -5.03 4.07 -20.73
C ALA A 60 -4.39 2.82 -20.12
N ASN A 61 -3.39 3.00 -19.26
CA ASN A 61 -2.75 1.89 -18.55
C ASN A 61 -3.69 1.28 -17.49
N ALA A 62 -4.40 2.10 -16.73
CA ALA A 62 -5.40 1.65 -15.76
C ALA A 62 -6.50 0.80 -16.44
N ALA A 63 -7.03 1.27 -17.57
CA ALA A 63 -8.02 0.52 -18.35
C ALA A 63 -7.44 -0.78 -18.93
N HIS A 64 -6.18 -0.77 -19.37
CA HIS A 64 -5.50 -1.97 -19.85
C HIS A 64 -5.32 -3.00 -18.73
N LEU A 65 -4.79 -2.60 -17.56
CA LEU A 65 -4.62 -3.45 -16.39
C LEU A 65 -5.95 -4.04 -15.92
N ALA A 66 -7.00 -3.22 -15.82
CA ALA A 66 -8.34 -3.68 -15.43
C ALA A 66 -8.88 -4.76 -16.39
N ARG A 67 -8.71 -4.58 -17.71
CA ARG A 67 -9.08 -5.59 -18.70
C ARG A 67 -8.26 -6.88 -18.55
N SER A 68 -6.96 -6.78 -18.36
CA SER A 68 -6.07 -7.94 -18.21
C SER A 68 -6.43 -8.76 -16.96
N ILE A 69 -6.68 -8.10 -15.82
CA ILE A 69 -7.14 -8.76 -14.58
C ILE A 69 -8.50 -9.44 -14.79
N ALA A 70 -9.43 -8.80 -15.50
CA ALA A 70 -10.73 -9.40 -15.79
C ALA A 70 -10.63 -10.63 -16.71
N GLN A 71 -9.71 -10.61 -17.68
CA GLN A 71 -9.44 -11.76 -18.54
C GLN A 71 -8.84 -12.93 -17.76
N ASP A 72 -7.87 -12.66 -16.89
CA ASP A 72 -7.23 -13.65 -16.03
C ASP A 72 -8.24 -14.34 -15.10
N ARG A 73 -9.05 -13.54 -14.37
CA ARG A 73 -10.13 -14.05 -13.51
C ARG A 73 -11.18 -14.86 -14.26
N ALA A 74 -11.38 -14.59 -15.55
CA ALA A 74 -12.28 -15.33 -16.42
C ALA A 74 -11.63 -16.57 -17.06
N GLY A 75 -10.38 -16.92 -16.69
CA GLY A 75 -9.65 -18.07 -17.23
C GLY A 75 -9.23 -17.90 -18.69
N LYS A 76 -9.15 -16.66 -19.20
CA LYS A 76 -8.79 -16.37 -20.61
C LYS A 76 -7.27 -16.22 -20.82
N SER A 77 -6.47 -16.46 -19.77
CA SER A 77 -5.01 -16.49 -19.84
C SER A 77 -4.52 -17.60 -20.79
N LYS A 78 -3.51 -17.30 -21.60
CA LYS A 78 -2.87 -18.30 -22.46
C LYS A 78 -1.44 -18.53 -22.01
N PRO A 79 -1.04 -19.76 -21.64
CA PRO A 79 0.35 -20.05 -21.30
C PRO A 79 1.23 -19.86 -22.54
N ARG A 80 2.38 -19.22 -22.35
CA ARG A 80 3.38 -18.98 -23.39
C ARG A 80 4.74 -19.35 -22.82
N LYS A 81 5.62 -19.92 -23.64
CA LYS A 81 7.03 -20.07 -23.27
C LYS A 81 7.67 -18.68 -23.27
N LEU A 82 8.50 -18.39 -22.28
CA LEU A 82 9.32 -17.18 -22.27
C LEU A 82 10.19 -17.21 -23.53
N ALA A 83 10.26 -16.08 -24.23
CA ALA A 83 11.26 -15.94 -25.30
C ALA A 83 12.64 -16.00 -24.65
N ALA A 84 13.60 -16.65 -25.32
CA ALA A 84 14.99 -16.55 -24.90
C ALA A 84 15.46 -15.11 -25.12
N ASP A 85 16.20 -14.57 -24.15
CA ASP A 85 16.86 -13.28 -24.30
C ASP A 85 17.83 -13.37 -25.50
N ALA A 86 17.78 -12.35 -26.37
CA ALA A 86 18.62 -12.26 -27.58
C ALA A 86 20.06 -11.80 -27.24
#